data_AF-A0AA38UH51-F1
#
_entry.id   AF-A0AA38UH51-F1
#
_cell.length_a   1.000
_cell.length_b   1.000
_cell.length_c   1.000
_cell.angle_alpha   90.00
_cell.angle_beta   90.00
_cell.angle_gamma   90.00
#
_symmetry.space_group_name_H-M   'P 1'
#
loop_
_entity.id
_entity.type
_entity.pdbx_description
1 polymer ?
#
loop_
_entity_poly.entity_id
_entity_poly.type
_entity_poly.pdbx_seq_one_letter_code
_entity_poly.pdbx_strand_id
1 'polypeptide(L)'
;MSQSNPEFEKVVKQEEAYLRLVHPTPEETPTCINLFDTYLACNAIRSQVKSFYRYGERTHCSQKLEDFKFCLGLTRMEPDERRDVWIRRRAEWWAERRLGKSSEDVWEMREQPPKDFPKIMTERDTNNPTTVV
;
A
#
# COMPACT_ATOMS: atom_id res chain seq x y z
N MET A 1 22.16 2.94 19.24
CA MET A 1 22.23 4.16 18.40
C MET A 1 22.21 3.71 16.96
N SER A 2 21.01 3.61 16.38
CA SER A 2 20.80 3.19 14.99
C SER A 2 21.26 4.30 14.05
N GLN A 3 22.26 4.02 13.22
CA GLN A 3 22.60 4.89 12.10
C GLN A 3 21.38 4.92 11.17
N SER A 4 20.78 6.08 10.98
CA SER A 4 19.74 6.23 9.98
C SER A 4 20.38 6.02 8.61
N ASN A 5 19.89 5.03 7.87
CA ASN A 5 20.31 4.83 6.49
C ASN A 5 19.83 6.07 5.70
N PRO A 6 20.71 6.89 5.10
CA PRO A 6 20.31 8.10 4.38
C PRO A 6 19.35 7.80 3.21
N GLU A 7 19.35 6.57 2.70
CA GLU A 7 18.39 6.09 1.71
C GLU A 7 16.99 5.89 2.31
N PHE A 8 16.91 5.32 3.52
CA PHE A 8 15.65 5.11 4.24
C PHE A 8 14.93 6.43 4.50
N GLU A 9 15.63 7.44 5.00
CA GLU A 9 15.03 8.76 5.24
C GLU A 9 14.51 9.43 3.96
N LYS A 10 15.21 9.23 2.83
CA LYS A 10 14.74 9.75 1.53
C LYS A 10 13.44 9.07 1.10
N VAL A 11 13.36 7.75 1.22
CA VAL A 11 12.16 6.98 0.86
C VAL A 11 10.99 7.35 1.79
N VAL A 12 11.22 7.48 3.10
CA VAL A 12 10.18 7.92 4.06
C VAL A 12 9.63 9.28 3.66
N LYS A 13 10.48 10.27 3.33
CA LYS A 13 10.01 11.59 2.88
C LYS A 13 9.19 11.53 1.59
N GLN A 14 9.57 10.66 0.65
CA GLN A 14 8.80 10.44 -0.57
C GLN A 14 7.42 9.84 -0.26
N GLU A 15 7.37 8.84 0.62
CA GLU A 15 6.13 8.20 1.04
C GLU A 15 5.22 9.14 1.83
N GLU A 16 5.77 9.97 2.73
CA GLU A 16 5.01 11.00 3.44
C GLU A 16 4.38 12.00 2.47
N ALA A 17 5.15 12.48 1.48
CA ALA A 17 4.64 13.39 0.46
C ALA A 17 3.48 12.76 -0.33
N TYR A 18 3.61 11.49 -0.71
CA TYR A 18 2.55 10.75 -1.38
C TYR A 18 1.32 10.54 -0.48
N LEU A 19 1.50 10.08 0.75
CA LEU A 19 0.41 9.82 1.70
C LEU A 19 -0.35 11.09 2.07
N ARG A 20 0.31 12.26 2.09
CA ARG A 20 -0.36 13.56 2.27
C ARG A 20 -1.28 13.92 1.10
N LEU A 21 -0.95 13.50 -0.12
CA LEU A 21 -1.81 13.66 -1.28
C LEU A 21 -2.99 12.67 -1.27
N VAL A 22 -2.78 11.45 -0.78
CA VAL A 22 -3.83 10.41 -0.68
C VAL A 22 -4.82 10.72 0.43
N HIS A 23 -4.34 11.27 1.55
CA HIS A 23 -5.17 11.67 2.69
C HIS A 23 -5.03 13.17 2.90
N PRO A 24 -5.70 14.03 2.09
CA PRO A 24 -5.64 15.49 2.21
C PRO A 24 -6.35 16.07 3.43
N THR A 25 -7.26 15.34 4.08
CA THR A 25 -7.99 15.76 5.29
C THR A 25 -7.84 14.75 6.44
N PRO A 26 -8.04 15.16 7.71
CA PRO A 26 -8.00 14.24 8.85
C PRO A 26 -9.14 13.19 8.82
N GLU A 27 -10.27 13.49 8.18
CA GLU A 27 -11.41 12.57 8.08
C GLU A 27 -11.16 11.40 7.12
N GLU A 28 -10.27 11.57 6.14
CA GLU A 28 -9.87 10.50 5.22
C GLU A 28 -8.85 9.54 5.82
N THR A 29 -8.32 9.82 7.01
CA THR A 29 -7.49 8.86 7.75
C THR A 29 -8.37 7.76 8.37
N PRO A 30 -7.92 6.50 8.38
CA PRO A 30 -8.74 5.41 8.89
C PRO A 30 -9.02 5.58 10.39
N THR A 31 -10.29 5.40 10.76
CA THR A 31 -10.71 5.39 12.16
C THR A 31 -10.24 4.12 12.87
N CYS A 32 -10.19 4.13 14.20
CA CYS A 32 -9.78 2.95 14.96
C CYS A 32 -10.73 1.75 14.75
N ILE A 33 -12.01 2.00 14.47
CA ILE A 33 -12.97 0.94 14.11
C ILE A 33 -12.62 0.33 12.75
N ASN A 34 -12.28 1.14 11.75
CA ASN A 34 -11.85 0.64 10.45
C ASN A 34 -10.59 -0.25 10.57
N LEU A 35 -9.65 0.13 11.44
CA LEU A 35 -8.45 -0.68 11.70
C LEU A 35 -8.78 -1.98 12.46
N PHE A 36 -9.73 -1.93 13.38
CA PHE A 36 -10.23 -3.12 14.08
C PHE A 36 -10.92 -4.10 13.11
N ASP A 37 -11.79 -3.60 12.24
CA ASP A 37 -12.45 -4.40 11.21
C ASP A 37 -11.44 -5.03 10.25
N THR A 38 -10.39 -4.29 9.90
CA THR A 38 -9.28 -4.82 9.09
C THR A 38 -8.55 -5.97 9.81
N TYR A 39 -8.33 -5.84 11.12
CA TYR A 39 -7.73 -6.91 11.92
C TYR A 39 -8.63 -8.15 12.00
N LEU A 40 -9.93 -7.98 12.23
CA LEU A 40 -10.89 -9.09 12.25
C LEU A 40 -11.00 -9.76 10.88
N ALA A 41 -11.09 -8.98 9.80
CA ALA A 41 -11.13 -9.50 8.43
C ALA A 41 -9.87 -10.32 8.09
N CYS A 42 -8.71 -9.94 8.60
CA CYS A 42 -7.48 -10.72 8.45
C CYS A 42 -7.59 -12.10 9.13
N ASN A 43 -8.15 -12.14 10.35
CA ASN A 43 -8.33 -13.38 11.13
C ASN A 43 -9.53 -14.23 10.67
N ALA A 44 -10.40 -13.69 9.81
CA ALA A 44 -11.55 -14.42 9.30
C ALA A 44 -11.12 -15.71 8.58
N ILE A 45 -11.91 -16.78 8.76
CA ILE A 45 -11.62 -18.13 8.22
C ILE A 45 -11.34 -18.08 6.72
N ARG A 46 -12.12 -17.31 5.96
CA ARG A 46 -11.94 -17.17 4.50
C ARG A 46 -10.54 -16.66 4.12
N SER A 47 -10.02 -15.67 4.86
CA SER A 47 -8.68 -15.12 4.65
C SER A 47 -7.60 -16.18 4.96
N GLN A 48 -7.77 -16.86 6.10
CA GLN A 48 -6.83 -17.86 6.58
C GLN A 48 -6.75 -19.09 5.66
N VAL A 49 -7.89 -19.61 5.19
CA VAL A 49 -7.94 -20.73 4.22
C VAL A 49 -7.27 -20.34 2.90
N LYS A 50 -7.51 -19.12 2.41
CA LYS A 50 -6.88 -18.64 1.17
C LYS A 50 -5.36 -18.53 1.30
N SER A 51 -4.86 -18.02 2.43
CA SER A 51 -3.42 -17.95 2.69
C SER A 51 -2.82 -19.35 2.79
N PHE A 52 -3.47 -20.24 3.52
CA PHE A 52 -3.02 -21.62 3.69
C PHE A 52 -2.93 -22.34 2.34
N TYR A 53 -3.92 -22.17 1.46
CA TYR A 53 -3.89 -22.74 0.11
C TYR A 53 -2.74 -22.19 -0.76
N ARG A 54 -2.44 -20.88 -0.67
CA ARG A 54 -1.44 -20.23 -1.53
C ARG A 54 0.00 -20.41 -1.05
N TYR A 55 0.21 -20.31 0.26
CA TYR A 55 1.54 -20.22 0.85
C TYR A 55 1.85 -21.36 1.82
N GLY A 56 0.86 -22.21 2.15
CA GLY A 56 1.02 -23.29 3.13
C GLY A 56 0.98 -22.85 4.59
N GLU A 57 0.77 -21.55 4.85
CA GLU A 57 0.76 -20.97 6.18
C GLU A 57 -0.41 -20.02 6.42
N ARG A 58 -0.73 -19.81 7.69
CA ARG A 58 -1.75 -18.85 8.13
C ARG A 58 -1.25 -17.42 7.93
N THR A 59 -2.17 -16.50 7.64
CA THR A 59 -1.81 -15.09 7.49
C THR A 59 -1.34 -14.52 8.82
N HIS A 60 -0.17 -13.86 8.83
CA HIS A 60 0.29 -13.10 9.99
C HIS A 60 -0.47 -11.77 10.13
N CYS A 61 -1.39 -11.70 11.11
CA CYS A 61 -2.22 -10.51 11.36
C CYS A 61 -1.70 -9.60 12.48
N SER A 62 -0.51 -9.85 13.03
CA SER A 62 0.07 -9.09 14.15
C SER A 62 0.18 -7.60 13.85
N GLN A 63 0.65 -7.25 12.66
CA GLN A 63 0.78 -5.87 12.25
C GLN A 63 -0.56 -5.12 12.30
N LYS A 64 -1.65 -5.74 11.87
CA LYS A 64 -2.98 -5.10 11.89
C LYS A 64 -3.46 -4.84 13.31
N LEU A 65 -3.10 -5.72 14.25
CA LEU A 65 -3.37 -5.51 15.67
C LEU A 65 -2.54 -4.34 16.23
N GLU A 66 -1.29 -4.19 15.80
CA GLU A 66 -0.43 -3.07 16.19
C GLU A 66 -0.91 -1.73 15.61
N ASP A 67 -1.45 -1.72 14.39
CA ASP A 67 -2.12 -0.55 13.81
C ASP A 67 -3.31 -0.12 14.67
N PHE A 68 -4.15 -1.09 15.07
CA PHE A 68 -5.29 -0.84 15.96
C PHE A 68 -4.86 -0.30 17.34
N LYS A 69 -3.90 -0.95 18.01
CA LYS A 69 -3.40 -0.53 19.32
C LYS A 69 -2.82 0.88 19.30
N PHE A 70 -2.09 1.21 18.23
CA PHE A 70 -1.56 2.55 18.05
C PHE A 70 -2.66 3.59 17.89
N CYS A 71 -3.69 3.30 17.10
CA CYS A 71 -4.83 4.21 16.95
C CYS A 71 -5.50 4.50 18.30
N LEU A 72 -5.68 3.48 19.15
CA LEU A 72 -6.22 3.68 20.51
C LEU A 72 -5.35 4.64 21.34
N GLY A 73 -4.02 4.58 21.20
CA GLY A 73 -3.08 5.49 21.85
C GLY A 73 -3.17 6.94 21.38
N LEU A 74 -3.62 7.18 20.15
CA LEU A 74 -3.75 8.53 19.55
C LEU A 74 -5.11 9.19 19.80
N THR A 75 -6.03 8.53 20.50
CA THR A 75 -7.41 9.01 20.69
C THR A 75 -7.49 10.40 21.35
N ARG A 76 -6.49 10.77 22.15
CA ARG A 76 -6.43 12.04 22.90
C ARG A 76 -5.80 13.20 22.12
N MET A 77 -5.20 12.94 20.95
CA MET A 77 -4.54 13.97 20.16
C MET A 77 -5.54 14.78 19.32
N GLU A 78 -5.12 15.95 18.89
CA GLU A 78 -5.86 16.74 17.90
C GLU A 78 -5.98 15.95 16.57
N PRO A 79 -7.10 16.08 15.82
CA PRO A 79 -7.29 15.35 14.56
C PRO A 79 -6.15 15.54 13.54
N ASP A 80 -5.57 16.73 13.45
CA ASP A 80 -4.48 17.04 12.53
C ASP A 80 -3.15 16.41 12.99
N GLU A 81 -2.83 16.51 14.29
CA GLU A 81 -1.66 15.86 14.87
C GLU A 81 -1.75 14.33 14.73
N ARG A 82 -2.93 13.76 14.98
CA ARG A 82 -3.18 12.33 14.78
C ARG A 82 -2.94 11.90 13.35
N ARG A 83 -3.35 12.72 12.37
CA ARG A 83 -3.10 12.47 10.95
C ARG A 83 -1.62 12.50 10.63
N ASP A 84 -0.88 13.50 11.07
CA ASP A 84 0.56 13.60 10.79
C ASP A 84 1.33 12.40 11.39
N VAL A 85 1.01 12.03 12.63
CA VAL A 85 1.61 10.87 13.31
C VAL A 85 1.25 9.55 12.59
N TRP A 86 0.01 9.42 12.12
CA TRP A 86 -0.41 8.26 11.32
C TRP A 86 0.33 8.18 9.97
N ILE A 87 0.43 9.30 9.25
CA ILE A 87 1.12 9.39 7.96
C ILE A 87 2.59 9.00 8.12
N ARG A 88 3.28 9.54 9.13
CA ARG A 88 4.70 9.22 9.38
C ARG A 88 4.91 7.73 9.63
N ARG A 89 4.14 7.13 10.55
CA ARG A 89 4.26 5.68 10.84
C ARG A 89 3.97 4.84 9.60
N ARG A 90 2.99 5.26 8.78
CA ARG A 90 2.63 4.55 7.55
C ARG A 90 3.72 4.68 6.49
N ALA A 91 4.36 5.83 6.39
CA ALA A 91 5.49 6.08 5.50
C ALA A 91 6.72 5.23 5.88
N GLU A 92 7.03 5.14 7.18
CA GLU A 92 8.09 4.25 7.69
C GLU A 92 7.83 2.79 7.29
N TRP A 93 6.60 2.30 7.50
CA TRP A 93 6.24 0.93 7.12
C TRP A 93 6.36 0.68 5.61
N TRP A 94 5.95 1.64 4.76
CA TRP A 94 6.12 1.52 3.31
C TRP A 94 7.58 1.58 2.89
N ALA A 95 8.38 2.44 3.53
CA ALA A 95 9.81 2.53 3.27
C ALA A 95 10.54 1.23 3.58
N GLU A 96 10.24 0.57 4.71
CA GLU A 96 10.77 -0.76 5.04
C GLU A 96 10.44 -1.80 3.97
N ARG A 97 9.22 -1.76 3.42
CA ARG A 97 8.81 -2.70 2.36
C ARG A 97 9.43 -2.39 1.01
N ARG A 98 9.58 -1.12 0.67
CA ARG A 98 10.18 -0.68 -0.61
C ARG A 98 11.68 -0.96 -0.67
N LEU A 99 12.37 -0.83 0.47
CA LEU A 99 13.79 -1.19 0.59
C LEU A 99 14.01 -2.68 0.84
N GLY A 100 12.96 -3.41 1.19
CA GLY A 100 12.94 -4.86 1.11
C GLY A 100 13.05 -5.33 -0.34
N LYS A 101 13.29 -6.63 -0.53
CA LYS A 101 13.42 -7.23 -1.86
C LYS A 101 12.16 -6.99 -2.69
N SER A 102 12.28 -6.15 -3.71
CA SER A 102 11.20 -5.84 -4.65
C SER A 102 11.39 -6.62 -5.95
N SER A 103 10.31 -6.79 -6.71
CA SER A 103 10.42 -7.27 -8.09
C SER A 103 11.24 -6.31 -8.96
N GLU A 104 11.27 -5.03 -8.62
CA GLU A 104 12.05 -4.00 -9.32
C GLU A 104 13.57 -4.21 -9.18
N ASP A 105 14.02 -4.96 -8.16
CA ASP A 105 15.44 -5.32 -8.00
C ASP A 105 15.90 -6.36 -9.03
N VAL A 106 14.95 -7.12 -9.58
CA VAL A 106 15.21 -8.23 -10.51
C VAL A 106 14.78 -7.87 -11.93
N TRP A 107 13.74 -7.05 -12.07
CA TRP A 107 13.10 -6.72 -13.34
C TRP A 107 13.14 -5.23 -13.60
N GLU A 108 13.72 -4.84 -14.75
CA GLU A 108 13.68 -3.45 -15.20
C GLU A 108 12.38 -3.14 -15.97
N MET A 109 11.86 -1.93 -15.77
CA MET A 109 10.70 -1.43 -16.51
C MET A 109 11.06 -1.33 -18.01
N ARG A 110 10.19 -1.88 -18.87
CA ARG A 110 10.40 -1.77 -20.32
C ARG A 110 10.06 -0.36 -20.77
N GLU A 111 10.99 0.29 -21.46
CA GLU A 111 10.74 1.61 -22.08
C GLU A 111 9.76 1.54 -23.26
N GLN A 112 9.71 0.39 -23.93
CA GLN A 112 8.88 0.18 -25.11
C GLN A 112 8.05 -1.10 -25.00
N PRO A 113 6.82 -1.10 -25.53
CA PRO A 113 6.00 -2.30 -25.58
C PRO A 113 6.68 -3.40 -26.42
N PRO A 114 6.43 -4.69 -26.13
CA PRO A 114 6.87 -5.79 -26.98
C PRO A 114 6.44 -5.60 -28.45
N LYS A 115 7.21 -6.14 -29.39
CA LYS A 115 6.97 -5.97 -30.84
C LYS A 115 5.55 -6.37 -31.27
N ASP A 116 4.98 -7.40 -30.63
CA ASP A 116 3.65 -7.93 -30.93
C ASP A 116 2.60 -7.52 -29.87
N PHE A 117 2.80 -6.39 -29.19
CA PHE A 117 1.83 -5.92 -28.21
C PHE A 117 0.54 -5.47 -28.93
N PRO A 118 -0.64 -5.96 -28.52
CA PRO A 118 -1.90 -5.58 -29.14
C PRO A 118 -2.11 -4.07 -28.98
N LYS A 119 -2.47 -3.40 -30.09
CA LYS A 119 -2.78 -1.98 -30.07
C LYS A 119 -4.07 -1.77 -29.29
N ILE A 120 -4.08 -0.76 -28.43
CA ILE A 120 -5.32 -0.31 -27.78
C ILE A 120 -6.25 0.17 -28.90
N MET A 121 -7.46 -0.40 -28.98
CA MET A 121 -8.45 0.05 -29.94
C MET A 121 -8.85 1.48 -29.59
N THR A 122 -8.67 2.39 -30.55
CA THR A 122 -9.13 3.77 -30.43
C THR A 122 -10.50 3.92 -31.04
N GLU A 123 -11.21 5.00 -30.71
CA GLU A 123 -12.54 5.32 -31.29
C GLU A 123 -12.52 5.44 -32.83
N ARG A 124 -11.34 5.63 -33.42
CA ARG A 124 -11.14 5.59 -34.87
C ARG A 124 -11.17 4.17 -35.44
N ASP A 125 -10.72 3.18 -34.68
CA ASP A 125 -10.66 1.78 -35.11
C ASP A 125 -12.04 1.10 -35.02
N THR A 126 -12.89 1.53 -34.08
CA THR A 126 -14.28 1.05 -33.93
C THR A 126 -15.18 1.48 -35.07
N ASN A 127 -14.88 2.62 -35.70
CA ASN A 127 -15.66 3.18 -36.80
C ASN A 127 -15.19 2.69 -38.18
N ASN A 128 -14.16 1.84 -38.23
CA ASN A 128 -13.59 1.34 -39.47
C ASN A 128 -13.93 -0.16 -39.64
N PRO A 129 -14.83 -0.54 -40.58
CA PRO A 129 -15.38 -1.90 -40.67
C PRO A 129 -14.37 -2.96 -41.13
N THR A 130 -13.16 -2.57 -41.52
CA THR A 130 -12.09 -3.47 -42.00
C THR A 130 -11.12 -3.96 -40.92
N THR A 131 -11.27 -3.56 -39.65
CA THR A 131 -10.30 -3.89 -38.58
C THR A 131 -10.71 -5.11 -37.74
N VAL A 132 -11.84 -5.75 -38.05
CA VAL A 132 -12.33 -6.95 -37.35
C VAL A 132 -12.03 -8.19 -38.20
N VAL A 133 -10.76 -8.64 -38.18
CA VAL A 133 -10.35 -9.99 -38.57
C VAL A 133 -9.29 -10.47 -37.59
#